data_AF-A0A8J7E6B9-F1
#
_entry.id   AF-A0A8J7E6B9-F1
#
_cell.length_a   1.000
_cell.length_b   1.000
_cell.length_c   1.000
_cell.angle_alpha   90.00
_cell.angle_beta   90.00
_cell.angle_gamma   90.00
#
_symmetry.space_group_name_H-M   'P 1'
#
loop_
_entity.id
_entity.type
_entity.pdbx_description
1 polymer ?
#
loop_
_entity_poly.entity_id
_entity_poly.type
_entity_poly.pdbx_seq_one_letter_code
_entity_poly.pdbx_strand_id
1 'polypeptide(L)' 'MEQISINLTLEEVNTILESLGRLPYTEVFQLVHKVKAQAEAQVQANEMRRQEYSPAIAQTNSKVLASEPLA' A
#
# COMPACT_ATOMS: atom_id res chain seq x y z
N MET A 1 5.83 25.43 3.55
CA MET A 1 4.65 24.83 2.89
C MET A 1 4.25 23.63 3.71
N GLU A 2 2.99 23.55 4.11
CA GLU A 2 2.42 22.43 4.87
C GLU A 2 2.32 21.18 3.96
N GLN A 3 2.62 20.00 4.50
CA GLN A 3 2.41 18.73 3.79
C GLN A 3 1.13 18.07 4.31
N ILE A 4 0.30 17.57 3.41
CA ILE A 4 -0.92 16.83 3.74
C ILE A 4 -0.86 15.43 3.14
N SER A 5 -1.36 14.44 3.88
CA SER A 5 -1.54 13.08 3.37
C SER A 5 -3.00 12.88 3.02
N ILE A 6 -3.26 12.42 1.79
CA ILE A 6 -4.61 12.13 1.30
C ILE A 6 -4.64 10.64 0.95
N ASN A 7 -5.70 9.94 1.37
CA ASN A 7 -5.94 8.56 0.95
C ASN A 7 -6.80 8.58 -0.32
N LEU A 8 -6.26 8.07 -1.41
CA LEU A 8 -6.90 8.01 -2.72
C LEU A 8 -6.84 6.57 -3.23
N THR A 9 -7.84 6.16 -4.00
CA THR A 9 -7.83 4.93 -4.77
C THR A 9 -6.95 5.07 -6.01
N LEU A 10 -6.54 3.93 -6.59
CA LEU A 10 -5.78 3.91 -7.84
C LEU A 10 -6.53 4.62 -8.98
N GLU A 11 -7.85 4.45 -9.06
CA GLU A 11 -8.70 5.07 -10.08
C GLU A 11 -8.74 6.59 -9.94
N GLU A 12 -8.85 7.10 -8.71
CA GLU A 12 -8.80 8.54 -8.44
C GLU A 12 -7.42 9.13 -8.78
N VAL A 13 -6.33 8.44 -8.44
CA VAL A 13 -4.96 8.85 -8.80
C VAL A 13 -4.80 8.92 -10.32
N ASN A 14 -5.26 7.91 -11.06
CA ASN A 14 -5.21 7.90 -12.52
C ASN A 14 -6.01 9.06 -13.13
N THR A 15 -7.18 9.36 -12.59
CA THR A 15 -8.02 10.49 -13.05
C THR A 15 -7.33 11.84 -12.85
N ILE A 16 -6.65 12.02 -11.71
CA ILE A 16 -5.85 13.22 -11.44
C ILE A 16 -4.69 13.30 -12.42
N LEU A 17 -3.94 12.22 -12.62
CA LEU A 17 -2.81 12.19 -13.56
C LEU A 17 -3.24 12.49 -15.00
N GLU A 18 -4.38 11.94 -15.44
CA GLU A 18 -4.94 12.23 -16.77
C GLU A 18 -5.34 13.71 -16.89
N SER A 19 -5.99 14.26 -15.86
CA SER A 19 -6.39 15.67 -15.83
C SER A 19 -5.18 16.60 -15.88
N LEU A 20 -4.11 16.27 -15.14
CA LEU A 20 -2.85 17.00 -15.17
C LEU A 20 -2.16 16.89 -16.54
N GLY A 21 -2.24 15.73 -17.20
CA GLY A 21 -1.69 15.52 -18.55
C GLY A 21 -2.33 16.37 -19.65
N ARG A 22 -3.51 16.95 -19.40
CA ARG A 22 -4.18 17.89 -20.31
C ARG A 22 -3.69 19.34 -20.16
N LEU A 23 -2.92 19.64 -19.12
CA LEU A 23 -2.33 20.96 -18.88
C LEU A 23 -0.91 21.06 -19.48
N PRO A 24 -0.38 22.28 -19.68
CA PRO A 24 0.99 22.47 -20.14
C PRO A 24 2.01 21.79 -19.22
N TYR A 25 2.87 20.95 -19.80
CA TYR A 25 3.83 20.15 -19.04
C TYR A 25 4.70 20.97 -18.07
N THR A 26 5.10 22.18 -18.47
CA THR A 26 5.90 23.11 -17.67
C THR A 26 5.27 23.47 -16.33
N GLU A 27 3.94 23.43 -16.23
CA GLU A 27 3.21 23.77 -15.01
C GLU A 27 3.00 22.56 -14.09
N VAL A 28 2.89 21.36 -14.66
CA VAL A 28 2.45 20.16 -13.93
C VAL A 28 3.54 19.12 -13.68
N PHE A 29 4.70 19.19 -14.35
CA PHE A 29 5.70 18.11 -14.28
C PHE A 29 6.14 17.80 -12.85
N GLN A 30 6.36 18.83 -12.02
CA GLN A 30 6.77 18.66 -10.63
C GLN A 30 5.69 17.98 -9.80
N LEU A 31 4.42 18.32 -10.05
CA LEU A 31 3.29 17.74 -9.34
C LEU A 31 3.09 16.28 -9.74
N VAL A 32 3.12 15.98 -11.03
CA VAL A 32 3.02 14.61 -11.58
C VAL A 32 4.13 13.72 -11.01
N HIS A 33 5.37 14.21 -10.98
CA HIS A 33 6.50 13.45 -10.42
C HIS A 33 6.31 13.17 -8.92
N LYS A 34 5.81 14.15 -8.14
CA LYS A 34 5.53 13.96 -6.72
C LYS A 34 4.40 12.94 -6.47
N VAL A 35 3.30 13.04 -7.21
CA VAL A 35 2.17 12.10 -7.11
C VAL A 35 2.63 10.68 -7.45
N LYS A 36 3.38 10.52 -8.55
CA LYS A 36 3.93 9.22 -8.95
C LYS A 36 4.84 8.62 -7.87
N ALA A 37 5.77 9.39 -7.32
CA ALA A 37 6.68 8.92 -6.28
C ALA A 37 5.93 8.48 -5.01
N GLN A 38 4.88 9.21 -4.60
CA GLN A 38 4.05 8.83 -3.46
C GLN A 38 3.24 7.56 -3.74
N ALA A 39 2.68 7.42 -4.95
CA ALA A 39 1.93 6.22 -5.33
C ALA A 39 2.82 4.97 -5.35
N GLU A 40 4.02 5.05 -5.95
CA GLU A 40 4.98 3.94 -5.98
C GLU A 40 5.37 3.48 -4.57
N ALA A 41 5.65 4.43 -3.66
CA ALA A 41 5.98 4.11 -2.27
C ALA A 41 4.82 3.41 -1.54
N GLN A 42 3.57 3.84 -1.77
CA GLN A 42 2.40 3.22 -1.16
C GLN A 42 2.13 1.81 -1.71
N VAL A 43 2.35 1.59 -3.00
CA VAL A 43 2.22 0.26 -3.63
C VAL A 43 3.26 -0.70 -3.08
N GLN A 44 4.54 -0.32 -3.07
CA GLN A 44 5.62 -1.14 -2.53
C GLN A 44 5.41 -1.49 -1.06
N ALA A 45 4.98 -0.51 -0.24
CA ALA A 45 4.66 -0.73 1.17
C ALA A 45 3.50 -1.72 1.34
N ASN A 46 2.51 -1.72 0.44
CA ASN A 46 1.42 -2.69 0.44
C ASN A 46 1.92 -4.10 0.07
N GLU A 47 2.77 -4.21 -0.94
CA GLU A 47 3.36 -5.49 -1.37
C GLU A 47 4.21 -6.14 -0.27
N MET A 48 5.08 -5.37 0.40
CA MET A 48 5.87 -5.84 1.53
C MET A 48 4.98 -6.38 2.66
N ARG A 49 3.95 -5.61 3.07
CA ARG A 49 3.00 -6.05 4.10
C ARG A 49 2.26 -7.34 3.73
N ARG A 50 1.96 -7.57 2.45
CA ARG A 50 1.33 -8.83 1.99
C ARG A 50 2.28 -10.02 2.03
N GLN A 51 3.59 -9.80 1.88
CA GLN A 51 4.60 -10.86 1.90
C GLN A 51 5.01 -11.26 3.33
N GLU A 52 5.02 -10.31 4.27
CA GLU A 52 5.35 -10.56 5.69
C GLU A 52 4.29 -11.42 6.40
N TYR A 53 3.05 -11.47 5.90
CA TYR A 53 1.99 -12.35 6.42
C TYR A 53 1.84 -13.62 5.58
N SER A 54 2.82 -14.52 5.66
CA SER A 54 2.67 -15.90 5.20
C SER A 54 2.53 -16.82 6.43
N PRO A 55 1.31 -17.28 6.79
CA PRO A 55 1.05 -18.03 8.03
C PRO A 55 1.59 -19.47 8.04
N ALA A 56 2.42 -19.88 7.07
CA ALA A 56 2.87 -21.26 6.92
C ALA A 56 3.95 -21.71 7.93
N ILE A 57 4.56 -20.80 8.70
CA ILE A 57 5.63 -21.14 9.67
C ILE A 57 5.14 -21.35 11.12
N ALA A 58 3.83 -21.21 11.41
CA ALA A 58 3.31 -21.28 12.78
C ALA A 58 2.77 -22.65 13.24
N GLN A 59 2.85 -23.72 12.43
CA GLN A 59 2.15 -24.99 12.72
C GLN A 59 3.00 -26.16 13.26
N THR A 60 4.28 -25.99 13.61
CA THR A 60 5.13 -27.15 14.01
C THR A 60 5.12 -27.50 15.50
N ASN A 61 4.61 -26.68 16.44
CA ASN A 61 4.84 -26.93 17.87
C ASN A 61 3.60 -27.12 18.77
N SER A 62 2.41 -27.44 18.24
CA SER A 62 1.23 -27.71 19.09
C SER A 62 0.92 -29.19 19.33
N LYS A 63 1.82 -30.11 18.97
CA LYS A 63 1.73 -31.53 19.33
C LYS A 63 2.52 -31.80 20.63
N VAL A 64 2.15 -31.20 21.76
CA VAL A 64 2.54 -31.63 23.13
C VAL A 64 1.87 -30.75 24.21
N LEU A 65 0.55 -30.80 24.39
CA LEU A 65 -0.04 -30.43 25.69
C LEU A 65 -1.47 -30.98 25.85
N ALA A 66 -1.56 -32.00 26.71
CA ALA A 66 -2.69 -32.39 27.55
C ALA A 66 -4.07 -32.59 26.88
N SER A 67 -4.55 -33.82 26.64
CA SER A 67 -5.11 -34.77 27.63
C SER A 67 -6.10 -34.13 28.63
N GLU A 68 -7.40 -34.27 28.32
CA GLU A 68 -8.56 -34.38 29.24
C GLU A 68 -8.91 -33.18 30.16
N PRO A 69 -10.11 -33.15 30.78
CA PRO A 69 -11.48 -33.32 30.25
C PRO A 69 -12.39 -32.16 30.73
N LEU A 70 -13.72 -32.21 30.47
CA LEU A 70 -14.82 -31.76 31.36
C LEU A 70 -16.17 -31.70 30.61
N ALA A 71 -16.95 -32.79 30.68
CA ALA A 71 -18.41 -32.83 30.88
C ALA A 71 -18.89 -34.29 30.83
#